data_AF-A0A1F3XYR0-F1
#
_entry.id   AF-A0A1F3XYR0-F1
#
_cell.length_a   1.000
_cell.length_b   1.000
_cell.length_c   1.000
_cell.angle_alpha   90.00
_cell.angle_beta   90.00
_cell.angle_gamma   90.00
#
_symmetry.space_group_name_H-M   'P 1'
#
loop_
_entity.id
_entity.type
_entity.pdbx_description
1 polymer ?
#
loop_
_entity_poly.entity_id
_entity_poly.type
_entity_poly.pdbx_seq_one_letter_code
_entity_poly.pdbx_strand_id
1 'polypeptide(L)'
;MNPAKKTIISGNKPISTMTAALVCLLFAAYLAATNRWFAWQDGVRFLFGQDVNDYLKLAVAAPSIDYSGSDVAFHKIQRFFPNWLTGMSAIMFGTSPERAFAVLCAITATVTVYIWHRIFVLFKLGFVPYFLFMGLLFLNNYFFRYHAIVPGMYQGLFFLLGLSLFYYGLLSGGNTITCAGMIIGILGRQTMLFALPGLWILAFYSIISASEPKKLFLKSIIPASIVTIAALSIYFLTARHARTVGADSQNVAHITAVFAWTATNTIKNGIFNTIIALLDQTFRAFLPVLVPVLVALIVMTKNILNKSVGIKHPEQHFALWLTVVMMSAQPILAGPEITEKSGSRLGSFSLVPAIVSLCILVRDKNLLHGFVMTTSMMVYSCIALCLYSIHHMYTSIGPGTAQGMLACQLGASLIFLFIIFYGSIPVKNRR
;
A
#
# COMPACT_ATOMS: atom_id res chain seq x y z
N MET A 1 9.08 2.14 48.50
CA MET A 1 9.15 2.80 47.17
C MET A 1 7.75 2.95 46.63
N ASN A 2 7.29 4.19 46.41
CA ASN A 2 5.96 4.46 45.86
C ASN A 2 5.94 4.00 44.39
N PRO A 3 5.05 3.08 43.95
CA PRO A 3 4.99 2.70 42.56
C PRO A 3 4.68 3.94 41.73
N ALA A 4 5.61 4.34 40.87
CA ALA A 4 5.48 5.53 40.03
C ALA A 4 4.10 5.51 39.35
N LYS A 5 3.30 6.56 39.57
CA LYS A 5 1.99 6.73 38.91
C LYS A 5 2.20 6.65 37.40
N LYS A 6 1.86 5.51 36.79
CA LYS A 6 1.92 5.34 35.34
C LYS A 6 0.87 6.27 34.72
N THR A 7 1.31 7.30 34.01
CA THR A 7 0.42 8.18 33.25
C THR A 7 -0.28 7.35 32.18
N ILE A 8 -1.59 7.23 32.27
CA ILE A 8 -2.44 6.53 31.30
C ILE A 8 -2.82 7.53 30.21
N ILE A 9 -2.43 7.25 28.97
CA ILE A 9 -2.85 8.04 27.82
C ILE A 9 -4.28 7.59 27.46
N SER A 10 -5.29 8.42 27.73
CA SER A 10 -6.68 8.08 27.40
C SER A 10 -6.91 8.16 25.88
N GLY A 11 -7.00 7.01 25.22
CA GLY A 11 -7.04 6.90 23.75
C GLY A 11 -8.41 7.04 23.08
N ASN A 12 -9.47 7.40 23.79
CA ASN A 12 -10.84 7.27 23.25
C ASN A 12 -11.40 8.52 22.55
N LYS A 13 -10.77 9.69 22.70
CA LYS A 13 -11.21 10.89 21.97
C LYS A 13 -10.65 10.82 20.54
N PRO A 14 -11.49 11.11 19.51
CA PRO A 14 -10.99 11.29 18.16
C PRO A 14 -9.83 12.28 18.14
N ILE A 15 -8.79 11.99 17.36
CA ILE A 15 -7.63 12.87 17.24
C ILE A 15 -8.03 14.24 16.70
N SER A 16 -7.48 15.32 17.27
CA SER A 16 -7.67 16.67 16.73
C SER A 16 -6.87 16.87 15.44
N THR A 17 -7.31 17.77 14.56
CA THR A 17 -6.59 18.10 13.32
C THR A 17 -5.16 18.60 13.59
N MET A 18 -4.97 19.42 14.63
CA MET A 18 -3.64 19.92 15.00
C MET A 18 -2.71 18.78 15.45
N THR A 19 -3.21 17.88 16.31
CA THR A 19 -2.43 16.70 16.76
C THR A 19 -2.09 15.78 15.59
N ALA A 20 -3.05 15.55 14.68
CA ALA A 20 -2.83 14.76 13.47
C ALA A 20 -1.74 15.36 12.57
N ALA A 21 -1.76 16.69 12.37
CA ALA A 21 -0.74 17.40 11.60
C ALA A 21 0.65 17.26 12.24
N LEU A 22 0.76 17.41 13.57
CA LEU A 22 2.02 17.22 14.30
C LEU A 22 2.58 15.80 14.16
N VAL A 23 1.71 14.78 14.21
CA VAL A 23 2.13 13.37 13.97
C VAL A 23 2.66 13.19 12.55
N CYS A 24 1.97 13.74 11.55
CA CYS A 24 2.42 13.66 10.16
C CYS A 24 3.75 14.40 9.95
N LEU A 25 3.90 15.59 10.54
CA LEU A 25 5.15 16.36 10.50
C LEU A 25 6.30 15.62 11.17
N LEU A 26 6.06 14.96 12.31
CA LEU A 26 7.06 14.14 12.99
C LEU A 26 7.55 13.01 12.09
N PHE A 27 6.64 12.25 11.45
CA PHE A 27 7.03 11.18 10.54
C PHE A 27 7.70 11.68 9.27
N ALA A 28 7.25 12.82 8.73
CA ALA A 28 7.89 13.47 7.60
C ALA A 28 9.31 13.93 7.94
N ALA A 29 9.52 14.54 9.11
CA ALA A 29 10.83 14.95 9.60
C ALA A 29 11.75 13.74 9.81
N TYR A 30 11.25 12.66 10.43
CA TYR A 30 12.01 11.43 10.59
C TYR A 30 12.41 10.82 9.24
N LEU A 31 11.46 10.73 8.30
CA LEU A 31 11.74 10.22 6.96
C LEU A 31 12.81 11.09 6.31
N ALA A 32 12.65 12.41 6.30
CA ALA A 32 13.58 13.33 5.68
C ALA A 32 14.99 13.26 6.28
N ALA A 33 15.11 13.19 7.60
CA ALA A 33 16.39 13.10 8.30
C ALA A 33 17.12 11.77 8.06
N THR A 34 16.38 10.69 7.84
CA THR A 34 16.94 9.33 7.72
C THR A 34 17.01 8.82 6.28
N ASN A 35 16.37 9.50 5.32
CA ASN A 35 16.38 9.13 3.91
C ASN A 35 17.73 9.49 3.30
N ARG A 36 18.20 8.67 2.35
CA ARG A 36 19.28 9.09 1.46
C ARG A 36 18.72 10.07 0.44
N TRP A 37 19.47 11.12 0.19
CA TRP A 37 19.13 12.12 -0.81
C TRP A 37 20.18 12.08 -1.91
N PHE A 38 19.72 11.91 -3.14
CA PHE A 38 20.56 11.77 -4.31
C PHE A 38 20.16 12.79 -5.35
N ALA A 39 21.12 13.20 -6.19
CA ALA A 39 20.77 13.81 -7.46
C ALA A 39 20.00 12.79 -8.32
N TRP A 40 19.23 13.29 -9.29
CA TRP A 40 18.33 12.46 -10.12
C TRP A 40 19.02 11.23 -10.70
N GLN A 41 20.13 11.43 -11.43
CA GLN A 41 20.83 10.33 -12.10
C GLN A 41 21.46 9.34 -11.12
N ASP A 42 21.99 9.84 -9.99
CA ASP A 42 22.55 8.98 -8.96
C ASP A 42 21.48 8.10 -8.31
N GLY A 43 20.31 8.65 -8.02
CA GLY A 43 19.17 7.90 -7.47
C GLY A 43 18.68 6.81 -8.42
N VAL A 44 18.54 7.14 -9.71
CA VAL A 44 18.14 6.20 -10.77
C VAL A 44 19.13 5.04 -10.87
N ARG A 45 20.43 5.34 -10.95
CA ARG A 45 21.49 4.33 -11.02
C ARG A 45 21.54 3.48 -9.75
N PHE A 46 21.49 4.12 -8.58
CA PHE A 46 21.65 3.46 -7.28
C PHE A 46 20.53 2.45 -7.00
N LEU A 47 19.28 2.76 -7.38
CA LEU A 47 18.14 1.87 -7.16
C LEU A 47 17.78 0.99 -8.36
N PHE A 48 18.65 0.92 -9.38
CA PHE A 48 18.38 0.20 -10.62
C PHE A 48 17.04 0.61 -11.25
N GLY A 49 16.69 1.89 -11.16
CA GLY A 49 15.42 2.44 -11.62
C GLY A 49 15.35 2.62 -13.13
N GLN A 50 15.74 1.61 -13.92
CA GLN A 50 15.82 1.70 -15.39
C GLN A 50 14.50 2.13 -16.04
N ASP A 51 13.36 1.75 -15.44
CA ASP A 51 12.03 2.21 -15.85
C ASP A 51 11.89 3.73 -15.92
N VAL A 52 12.64 4.48 -15.10
CA VAL A 52 12.60 5.95 -15.09
C VAL A 52 13.01 6.54 -16.42
N ASN A 53 13.96 5.93 -17.11
CA ASN A 53 14.39 6.42 -18.42
C ASN A 53 13.25 6.31 -19.42
N ASP A 54 12.48 5.22 -19.36
CA ASP A 54 11.30 5.06 -20.21
C ASP A 54 10.19 6.03 -19.83
N TYR A 55 9.93 6.24 -18.54
CA TYR A 55 8.95 7.23 -18.09
C TYR A 55 9.35 8.67 -18.46
N LEU A 56 10.65 8.97 -18.46
CA LEU A 56 11.17 10.24 -18.93
C LEU A 56 10.95 10.42 -20.45
N LYS A 57 11.18 9.37 -21.26
CA LYS A 57 10.84 9.39 -22.69
C LYS A 57 9.35 9.71 -22.92
N LEU A 58 8.46 9.07 -22.14
CA LEU A 58 7.01 9.35 -22.21
C LEU A 58 6.68 10.79 -21.80
N ALA A 59 7.35 11.35 -20.79
CA ALA A 59 7.14 12.73 -20.37
C ALA A 59 7.65 13.74 -21.40
N VAL A 60 8.83 13.52 -21.98
CA VAL A 60 9.44 14.40 -22.99
C VAL A 60 8.60 14.45 -24.28
N ALA A 61 7.89 13.37 -24.61
CA ALA A 61 7.02 13.33 -25.78
C ALA A 61 5.75 14.20 -25.65
N ALA A 62 5.39 14.67 -24.45
CA ALA A 62 4.25 15.57 -24.28
C ALA A 62 4.45 16.86 -25.12
N PRO A 63 3.40 17.43 -25.74
CA PRO A 63 1.98 17.08 -25.60
C PRO A 63 1.53 15.86 -26.43
N SER A 64 2.39 15.31 -27.27
CA SER A 64 2.08 14.13 -28.06
C SER A 64 1.85 12.91 -27.15
N ILE A 65 1.01 11.99 -27.64
CA ILE A 65 0.88 10.63 -27.10
C ILE A 65 1.38 9.59 -28.10
N ASP A 66 1.93 10.02 -29.24
CA ASP A 66 2.53 9.12 -30.20
C ASP A 66 3.92 8.72 -29.72
N TYR A 67 4.05 7.46 -29.31
CA TYR A 67 5.29 6.83 -28.88
C TYR A 67 5.79 5.81 -29.92
N SER A 68 5.30 5.88 -31.16
CA SER A 68 5.75 5.00 -32.24
C SER A 68 7.26 5.12 -32.45
N GLY A 69 7.92 3.98 -32.60
CA GLY A 69 9.38 3.90 -32.68
C GLY A 69 10.13 3.99 -31.35
N SER A 70 9.44 4.16 -30.22
CA SER A 70 10.06 4.03 -28.90
C SER A 70 10.29 2.55 -28.55
N ASP A 71 11.40 2.27 -27.87
CA ASP A 71 11.75 0.98 -27.27
C ASP A 71 11.06 0.75 -25.91
N VAL A 72 10.00 1.51 -25.60
CA VAL A 72 9.34 1.47 -24.30
C VAL A 72 8.44 0.25 -24.21
N ALA A 73 8.64 -0.56 -23.17
CA ALA A 73 7.85 -1.76 -22.95
C ALA A 73 6.34 -1.46 -22.78
N PHE A 74 5.50 -2.36 -23.30
CA PHE A 74 4.04 -2.20 -23.36
C PHE A 74 3.42 -1.78 -22.03
N HIS A 75 3.76 -2.47 -20.93
CA HIS A 75 3.19 -2.20 -19.61
C HIS A 75 3.60 -0.84 -19.03
N LYS A 76 4.68 -0.22 -19.54
CA LYS A 76 5.10 1.15 -19.18
C LYS A 76 4.29 2.17 -19.97
N ILE A 77 4.04 1.91 -21.26
CA ILE A 77 3.16 2.74 -22.10
C ILE A 77 1.73 2.74 -21.56
N GLN A 78 1.21 1.62 -21.04
CA GLN A 78 -0.12 1.63 -20.41
C GLN A 78 -0.22 2.58 -19.19
N ARG A 79 0.92 3.04 -18.65
CA ARG A 79 1.03 4.00 -17.55
C ARG A 79 1.46 5.37 -18.07
N PHE A 80 1.18 5.70 -19.33
CA PHE A 80 1.61 6.97 -19.93
C PHE A 80 1.00 8.19 -19.23
N PHE A 81 -0.25 8.10 -18.72
CA PHE A 81 -0.99 9.28 -18.28
C PHE A 81 -0.28 10.11 -17.19
N PRO A 82 0.24 9.51 -16.09
CA PRO A 82 1.07 10.27 -15.15
C PRO A 82 2.28 10.92 -15.86
N ASN A 83 3.03 10.15 -16.64
CA ASN A 83 4.24 10.68 -17.29
C ASN A 83 3.94 11.82 -18.28
N TRP A 84 2.85 11.69 -19.04
CA TRP A 84 2.33 12.75 -19.90
C TRP A 84 1.92 13.99 -19.10
N LEU A 85 1.22 13.83 -17.98
CA LEU A 85 0.88 14.94 -17.07
C LEU A 85 2.13 15.65 -16.54
N THR A 86 3.19 14.90 -16.28
CA THR A 86 4.49 15.45 -15.88
C THR A 86 5.12 16.27 -17.00
N GLY A 87 5.14 15.75 -18.23
CA GLY A 87 5.62 16.47 -19.41
C GLY A 87 4.85 17.77 -19.66
N MET A 88 3.51 17.69 -19.63
CA MET A 88 2.63 18.86 -19.77
C MET A 88 2.90 19.91 -18.68
N SER A 89 3.12 19.48 -17.43
CA SER A 89 3.46 20.39 -16.33
C SER A 89 4.83 21.06 -16.56
N ALA A 90 5.81 20.30 -17.05
CA ALA A 90 7.14 20.83 -17.36
C ALA A 90 7.07 21.94 -18.42
N ILE A 91 6.29 21.73 -19.48
CA ILE A 91 6.03 22.73 -20.53
C ILE A 91 5.30 23.95 -19.95
N MET A 92 4.20 23.73 -19.20
CA MET A 92 3.37 24.80 -18.64
C MET A 92 4.15 25.73 -17.71
N PHE A 93 5.05 25.19 -16.90
CA PHE A 93 5.85 25.96 -15.93
C PHE A 93 7.25 26.33 -16.41
N GLY A 94 7.62 25.99 -17.66
CA GLY A 94 8.96 26.27 -18.20
C GLY A 94 10.10 25.62 -17.42
N THR A 95 9.91 24.39 -16.93
CA THR A 95 10.88 23.64 -16.13
C THR A 95 11.31 22.35 -16.82
N SER A 96 12.37 21.69 -16.33
CA SER A 96 12.74 20.35 -16.80
C SER A 96 11.74 19.27 -16.32
N PRO A 97 11.54 18.18 -17.07
CA PRO A 97 10.68 17.07 -16.66
C PRO A 97 11.07 16.45 -15.31
N GLU A 98 12.36 16.36 -14.98
CA GLU A 98 12.85 15.80 -13.71
C GLU A 98 12.37 16.63 -12.51
N ARG A 99 12.41 17.96 -12.63
CA ARG A 99 11.87 18.86 -11.60
C ARG A 99 10.35 18.72 -11.49
N ALA A 100 9.66 18.60 -12.63
CA ALA A 100 8.21 18.36 -12.64
C ALA A 100 7.85 17.02 -11.95
N PHE A 101 8.61 15.95 -12.21
CA PHE A 101 8.48 14.67 -11.50
C PHE A 101 8.63 14.84 -9.99
N ALA A 102 9.67 15.55 -9.54
CA ALA A 102 9.90 15.79 -8.11
C ALA A 102 8.76 16.55 -7.44
N VAL A 103 8.27 17.62 -8.07
CA VAL A 103 7.16 18.43 -7.55
C VAL A 103 5.85 17.63 -7.51
N LEU A 104 5.49 16.96 -8.62
CA LEU A 104 4.28 16.14 -8.68
C LEU A 104 4.33 14.94 -7.73
N CYS A 105 5.51 14.35 -7.54
CA CYS A 105 5.75 13.30 -6.53
C CYS A 105 5.42 13.83 -5.12
N ALA A 106 5.96 14.99 -4.74
CA ALA A 106 5.72 15.59 -3.43
C ALA A 106 4.24 15.98 -3.21
N ILE A 107 3.59 16.56 -4.23
CA ILE A 107 2.16 16.89 -4.20
C ILE A 107 1.34 15.60 -4.02
N THR A 108 1.58 14.58 -4.85
CA THR A 108 0.86 13.30 -4.80
C THR A 108 1.04 12.61 -3.45
N ALA A 109 2.24 12.61 -2.89
CA ALA A 109 2.51 12.08 -1.56
C ALA A 109 1.71 12.83 -0.48
N THR A 110 1.72 14.16 -0.52
CA THR A 110 1.00 15.02 0.44
C THR A 110 -0.51 14.78 0.38
N VAL A 111 -1.08 14.75 -0.83
CA VAL A 111 -2.52 14.46 -1.02
C VAL A 111 -2.84 13.05 -0.54
N THR A 112 -1.99 12.06 -0.82
CA THR A 112 -2.17 10.68 -0.32
C THR A 112 -2.25 10.64 1.21
N VAL A 113 -1.32 11.29 1.91
CA VAL A 113 -1.33 11.40 3.39
C VAL A 113 -2.60 12.08 3.89
N TYR A 114 -3.04 13.14 3.22
CA TYR A 114 -4.29 13.81 3.57
C TYR A 114 -5.50 12.88 3.43
N ILE A 115 -5.62 12.12 2.33
CA ILE A 115 -6.70 11.14 2.16
C ILE A 115 -6.68 10.08 3.27
N TRP A 116 -5.50 9.62 3.69
CA TRP A 116 -5.38 8.70 4.83
C TRP A 116 -5.80 9.31 6.16
N HIS A 117 -5.44 10.57 6.41
CA HIS A 117 -5.98 11.29 7.56
C HIS A 117 -7.53 11.31 7.52
N ARG A 118 -8.14 11.57 6.36
CA ARG A 118 -9.60 11.55 6.19
C ARG A 118 -10.19 10.16 6.44
N ILE A 119 -9.56 9.08 5.97
CA ILE A 119 -9.96 7.70 6.27
C ILE A 119 -9.95 7.46 7.78
N PHE A 120 -8.87 7.83 8.48
CA PHE A 120 -8.79 7.64 9.93
C PHE A 120 -9.80 8.48 10.72
N VAL A 121 -10.14 9.68 10.24
CA VAL A 121 -11.22 10.50 10.80
C VAL A 121 -12.59 9.84 10.59
N LEU A 122 -12.86 9.23 9.43
CA LEU A 122 -14.10 8.45 9.20
C LEU A 122 -14.25 7.31 10.21
N PHE A 123 -13.15 6.64 10.55
CA PHE A 123 -13.11 5.61 11.58
C PHE A 123 -13.13 6.16 13.02
N LYS A 124 -13.11 7.47 13.20
CA LYS A 124 -13.04 8.15 14.51
C LYS A 124 -11.89 7.62 15.38
N LEU A 125 -10.74 7.35 14.76
CA LEU A 125 -9.59 6.82 15.48
C LEU A 125 -9.08 7.81 16.53
N GLY A 126 -8.81 7.30 17.73
CA GLY A 126 -8.09 8.04 18.76
C GLY A 126 -6.60 8.14 18.46
N PHE A 127 -5.88 8.85 19.33
CA PHE A 127 -4.46 9.17 19.11
C PHE A 127 -3.58 7.94 18.87
N VAL A 128 -3.72 6.90 19.68
CA VAL A 128 -2.87 5.68 19.60
C VAL A 128 -3.04 4.94 18.27
N PRO A 129 -4.24 4.46 17.87
CA PRO A 129 -4.40 3.81 16.58
C PRO A 129 -4.04 4.72 15.41
N TYR A 130 -4.38 6.02 15.49
CA TYR A 130 -3.98 6.98 14.47
C TYR A 130 -2.46 7.03 14.30
N PHE A 131 -1.71 7.20 15.40
CA PHE A 131 -0.25 7.25 15.39
C PHE A 131 0.35 5.98 14.81
N LEU A 132 -0.12 4.80 15.23
CA LEU A 132 0.38 3.51 14.76
C LEU A 132 0.09 3.28 13.27
N PHE A 133 -1.14 3.51 12.82
CA PHE A 133 -1.52 3.25 11.43
C PHE A 133 -0.96 4.30 10.46
N MET A 134 -0.93 5.57 10.87
CA MET A 134 -0.24 6.60 10.10
C MET A 134 1.26 6.30 10.06
N GLY A 135 1.85 5.86 11.17
CA GLY A 135 3.25 5.43 11.24
C GLY A 135 3.55 4.28 10.29
N LEU A 136 2.75 3.20 10.31
CA LEU A 136 2.92 2.06 9.39
C LEU A 136 2.87 2.48 7.92
N LEU A 137 2.02 3.45 7.59
CA LEU A 137 1.91 3.98 6.23
C LEU A 137 3.10 4.88 5.86
N PHE A 138 3.38 5.89 6.69
CA PHE A 138 4.40 6.91 6.43
C PHE A 138 5.81 6.33 6.45
N LEU A 139 6.04 5.41 7.38
CA LEU A 139 7.33 4.80 7.63
C LEU A 139 7.52 3.48 6.88
N ASN A 140 6.58 3.08 6.03
CA ASN A 140 6.82 1.99 5.09
C ASN A 140 7.94 2.36 4.10
N ASN A 141 8.91 1.46 3.96
CA ASN A 141 10.11 1.69 3.15
C ASN A 141 9.84 1.99 1.68
N TYR A 142 8.70 1.53 1.15
CA TYR A 142 8.43 1.57 -0.28
C TYR A 142 7.44 2.67 -0.68
N PHE A 143 6.68 3.22 0.27
CA PHE A 143 5.63 4.20 -0.04
C PHE A 143 6.16 5.59 -0.33
N PHE A 144 7.08 6.10 0.48
CA PHE A 144 7.55 7.49 0.33
C PHE A 144 9.06 7.57 0.11
N ARG A 145 9.87 6.79 0.84
CA ARG A 145 11.34 6.82 0.72
C ARG A 145 11.81 6.51 -0.70
N TYR A 146 11.31 5.43 -1.28
CA TYR A 146 11.65 5.03 -2.66
C TYR A 146 11.39 6.16 -3.66
N HIS A 147 10.22 6.80 -3.56
CA HIS A 147 9.81 7.87 -4.46
C HIS A 147 10.47 9.22 -4.18
N ALA A 148 10.96 9.44 -2.95
CA ALA A 148 11.80 10.57 -2.62
C ALA A 148 13.21 10.45 -3.24
N ILE A 149 13.74 9.24 -3.33
CA ILE A 149 15.04 8.97 -4.00
C ILE A 149 14.90 8.99 -5.51
N VAL A 150 13.81 8.42 -6.05
CA VAL A 150 13.58 8.29 -7.49
C VAL A 150 12.19 8.83 -7.84
N PRO A 151 12.04 10.15 -7.97
CA PRO A 151 10.74 10.76 -8.26
C PRO A 151 10.19 10.38 -9.64
N GLY A 152 11.04 9.95 -10.58
CA GLY A 152 10.59 9.40 -11.87
C GLY A 152 9.73 8.14 -11.77
N MET A 153 9.64 7.52 -10.59
CA MET A 153 8.74 6.40 -10.32
C MET A 153 7.39 6.83 -9.71
N TYR A 154 7.01 8.12 -9.79
CA TYR A 154 5.83 8.63 -9.10
C TYR A 154 4.49 8.03 -9.54
N GLN A 155 4.40 7.33 -10.69
CA GLN A 155 3.21 6.55 -11.06
C GLN A 155 2.84 5.49 -10.01
N GLY A 156 3.82 5.02 -9.20
CA GLY A 156 3.55 4.19 -8.02
C GLY A 156 2.79 4.94 -6.92
N LEU A 157 3.16 6.20 -6.65
CA LEU A 157 2.42 7.08 -5.75
C LEU A 157 1.06 7.48 -6.32
N PHE A 158 0.97 7.70 -7.64
CA PHE A 158 -0.30 7.99 -8.32
C PHE A 158 -1.29 6.82 -8.18
N PHE A 159 -0.79 5.59 -8.34
CA PHE A 159 -1.54 4.38 -8.03
C PHE A 159 -1.97 4.33 -6.54
N LEU A 160 -1.05 4.63 -5.62
CA LEU A 160 -1.33 4.64 -4.18
C LEU A 160 -2.41 5.66 -3.81
N LEU A 161 -2.38 6.86 -4.41
CA LEU A 161 -3.41 7.89 -4.27
C LEU A 161 -4.77 7.36 -4.76
N GLY A 162 -4.82 6.77 -5.96
CA GLY A 162 -6.03 6.18 -6.51
C GLY A 162 -6.62 5.08 -5.63
N LEU A 163 -5.78 4.16 -5.14
CA LEU A 163 -6.18 3.09 -4.21
C LEU A 163 -6.70 3.66 -2.87
N SER A 164 -6.08 4.72 -2.36
CA SER A 164 -6.51 5.40 -1.14
C SER A 164 -7.87 6.09 -1.33
N LEU A 165 -8.06 6.80 -2.46
CA LEU A 165 -9.33 7.43 -2.83
C LEU A 165 -10.43 6.40 -3.03
N PHE A 166 -10.11 5.26 -3.64
CA PHE A 166 -11.06 4.15 -3.83
C PHE A 166 -11.62 3.67 -2.50
N TYR A 167 -10.76 3.36 -1.52
CA TYR A 167 -11.23 2.96 -0.19
C TYR A 167 -11.90 4.10 0.59
N TYR A 168 -11.41 5.33 0.48
CA TYR A 168 -12.09 6.48 1.08
C TYR A 168 -13.52 6.66 0.53
N GLY A 169 -13.70 6.52 -0.80
CA GLY A 169 -15.00 6.55 -1.46
C GLY A 169 -15.92 5.43 -0.97
N LEU A 170 -15.41 4.19 -0.91
CA LEU A 170 -16.18 3.06 -0.39
C LEU A 170 -16.64 3.27 1.05
N LEU A 171 -15.73 3.71 1.92
CA LEU A 171 -16.00 3.89 3.34
C LEU A 171 -16.93 5.09 3.63
N SER A 172 -16.89 6.12 2.79
CA SER A 172 -17.77 7.29 2.89
C SER A 172 -19.11 7.13 2.18
N GLY A 173 -19.30 6.05 1.41
CA GLY A 173 -20.47 5.84 0.55
C GLY A 173 -20.48 6.72 -0.71
N GLY A 174 -19.35 7.35 -1.06
CA GLY A 174 -19.21 8.23 -2.21
C GLY A 174 -18.85 7.50 -3.49
N ASN A 175 -19.85 7.00 -4.23
CA ASN A 175 -19.64 6.24 -5.49
C ASN A 175 -18.78 6.97 -6.52
N THR A 176 -18.93 8.29 -6.65
CA THR A 176 -18.12 9.12 -7.56
C THR A 176 -16.65 9.09 -7.16
N ILE A 177 -16.36 9.19 -5.87
CA ILE A 177 -14.99 9.16 -5.34
C ILE A 177 -14.40 7.76 -5.51
N THR A 178 -15.18 6.71 -5.27
CA THR A 178 -14.78 5.32 -5.53
C THR A 178 -14.39 5.12 -6.99
N CYS A 179 -15.22 5.59 -7.92
CA CYS A 179 -14.97 5.49 -9.35
C CYS A 179 -13.72 6.29 -9.76
N ALA A 180 -13.59 7.54 -9.29
CA ALA A 180 -12.42 8.37 -9.55
C ALA A 180 -11.13 7.73 -9.02
N GLY A 181 -11.16 7.18 -7.80
CA GLY A 181 -10.03 6.46 -7.22
C GLY A 181 -9.62 5.24 -8.04
N MET A 182 -10.59 4.46 -8.52
CA MET A 182 -10.35 3.31 -9.42
C MET A 182 -9.71 3.74 -10.74
N ILE A 183 -10.23 4.80 -11.39
CA ILE A 183 -9.67 5.34 -12.64
C ILE A 183 -8.23 5.83 -12.43
N ILE A 184 -7.99 6.68 -11.42
CA ILE A 184 -6.66 7.19 -11.06
C ILE A 184 -5.70 6.01 -10.79
N GLY A 185 -6.17 5.03 -10.03
CA GLY A 185 -5.42 3.81 -9.71
C GLY A 185 -4.98 3.07 -10.96
N ILE A 186 -5.88 2.82 -11.91
CA ILE A 186 -5.59 2.09 -13.15
C ILE A 186 -4.66 2.89 -14.08
N LEU A 187 -4.86 4.20 -14.20
CA LEU A 187 -3.97 5.09 -14.96
C LEU A 187 -2.55 5.09 -14.39
N GLY A 188 -2.42 4.93 -13.07
CA GLY A 188 -1.13 4.65 -12.43
C GLY A 188 -0.62 3.24 -12.75
N ARG A 189 -1.41 2.21 -12.41
CA ARG A 189 -1.08 0.78 -12.56
C ARG A 189 -2.31 -0.12 -12.66
N GLN A 190 -2.23 -1.11 -13.54
CA GLN A 190 -3.27 -2.11 -13.80
C GLN A 190 -3.52 -3.04 -12.60
N THR A 191 -2.58 -3.15 -11.66
CA THR A 191 -2.72 -3.86 -10.38
C THR A 191 -3.97 -3.41 -9.59
N MET A 192 -4.50 -2.22 -9.87
CA MET A 192 -5.74 -1.71 -9.28
C MET A 192 -6.95 -2.61 -9.57
N LEU A 193 -6.95 -3.35 -10.70
CA LEU A 193 -8.01 -4.29 -11.05
C LEU A 193 -8.22 -5.39 -9.99
N PHE A 194 -7.19 -5.72 -9.20
CA PHE A 194 -7.30 -6.69 -8.11
C PHE A 194 -8.15 -6.21 -6.92
N ALA A 195 -8.55 -4.93 -6.88
CA ALA A 195 -9.54 -4.44 -5.93
C ALA A 195 -10.98 -4.81 -6.33
N LEU A 196 -11.25 -5.14 -7.60
CA LEU A 196 -12.60 -5.40 -8.11
C LEU A 196 -13.26 -6.64 -7.47
N PRO A 197 -12.58 -7.79 -7.27
CA PRO A 197 -13.22 -8.92 -6.60
C PRO A 197 -13.67 -8.60 -5.18
N GLY A 198 -12.88 -7.82 -4.43
CA GLY A 198 -13.27 -7.33 -3.10
C GLY A 198 -14.51 -6.42 -3.16
N LEU A 199 -14.57 -5.52 -4.14
CA LEU A 199 -15.75 -4.66 -4.38
C LEU A 199 -17.02 -5.50 -4.64
N TRP A 200 -16.91 -6.53 -5.49
CA TRP A 200 -18.05 -7.38 -5.83
C TRP A 200 -18.51 -8.23 -4.65
N ILE A 201 -17.59 -8.77 -3.84
CA ILE A 201 -17.95 -9.47 -2.60
C ILE A 201 -18.78 -8.56 -1.69
N LEU A 202 -18.34 -7.31 -1.48
CA LEU A 202 -19.09 -6.34 -0.67
C LEU A 202 -20.47 -6.07 -1.25
N ALA A 203 -20.55 -5.88 -2.57
CA ALA A 203 -21.81 -5.57 -3.25
C ALA A 203 -22.80 -6.73 -3.15
N PHE A 204 -22.38 -7.97 -3.41
CA PHE A 204 -23.23 -9.16 -3.30
C PHE A 204 -23.62 -9.46 -1.87
N TYR A 205 -22.69 -9.37 -0.92
CA TYR A 205 -22.99 -9.64 0.48
C TYR A 205 -24.05 -8.69 1.01
N SER A 206 -23.97 -7.40 0.64
CA SER A 206 -24.96 -6.40 1.06
C SER A 206 -26.40 -6.75 0.63
N ILE A 207 -26.58 -7.50 -0.46
CA ILE A 207 -27.90 -7.97 -0.91
C ILE A 207 -28.33 -9.20 -0.12
N ILE A 208 -27.42 -10.16 0.07
CA ILE A 208 -27.72 -11.42 0.78
C ILE A 208 -28.11 -11.13 2.23
N SER A 209 -27.47 -10.16 2.88
CA SER A 209 -27.76 -9.77 4.27
C SER A 209 -28.94 -8.80 4.42
N ALA A 210 -29.60 -8.42 3.33
CA ALA A 210 -30.64 -7.38 3.33
C ALA A 210 -32.01 -7.91 3.78
N SER A 211 -32.74 -7.15 4.59
CA SER A 211 -34.19 -7.33 4.72
C SER A 211 -34.96 -6.91 3.46
N GLU A 212 -34.41 -5.93 2.70
CA GLU A 212 -34.99 -5.38 1.46
C GLU A 212 -34.01 -5.49 0.27
N PRO A 213 -33.86 -6.68 -0.34
CA PRO A 213 -32.82 -6.93 -1.34
C PRO A 213 -32.95 -6.07 -2.61
N LYS A 214 -34.16 -5.73 -3.05
CA LYS A 214 -34.38 -4.90 -4.26
C LYS A 214 -33.79 -3.48 -4.12
N LYS A 215 -33.94 -2.85 -2.95
CA LYS A 215 -33.44 -1.50 -2.68
C LYS A 215 -31.92 -1.49 -2.56
N LEU A 216 -31.34 -2.53 -1.97
CA LEU A 216 -29.88 -2.68 -1.86
C LEU A 216 -29.23 -3.11 -3.18
N PHE A 217 -29.94 -3.82 -4.06
CA PHE A 217 -29.46 -4.08 -5.42
C PHE A 217 -29.11 -2.78 -6.14
N LEU A 218 -30.03 -1.81 -6.16
CA LEU A 218 -29.80 -0.51 -6.80
C LEU A 218 -28.67 0.28 -6.12
N LYS A 219 -28.53 0.17 -4.80
CA LYS A 219 -27.52 0.91 -4.03
C LYS A 219 -26.12 0.30 -4.07
N SER A 220 -26.00 -1.00 -4.34
CA SER A 220 -24.72 -1.71 -4.26
C SER A 220 -24.24 -2.25 -5.61
N ILE A 221 -25.12 -2.91 -6.37
CA ILE A 221 -24.74 -3.54 -7.64
C ILE A 221 -24.52 -2.50 -8.74
N ILE A 222 -25.43 -1.53 -8.89
CA ILE A 222 -25.28 -0.51 -9.94
C ILE A 222 -23.95 0.27 -9.77
N PRO A 223 -23.60 0.79 -8.57
CA PRO A 223 -22.31 1.44 -8.39
C PRO A 223 -21.11 0.53 -8.63
N ALA A 224 -21.15 -0.73 -8.15
CA ALA A 224 -20.07 -1.69 -8.38
C ALA A 224 -19.88 -1.98 -9.88
N SER A 225 -20.98 -2.11 -10.63
CA SER A 225 -20.98 -2.26 -12.08
C SER A 225 -20.39 -1.04 -12.78
N ILE A 226 -20.80 0.17 -12.41
CA ILE A 226 -20.27 1.42 -12.99
C ILE A 226 -18.76 1.51 -12.76
N VAL A 227 -18.30 1.26 -11.53
CA VAL A 227 -16.86 1.27 -11.19
C VAL A 227 -16.11 0.20 -12.00
N THR A 228 -16.68 -1.00 -12.15
CA THR A 228 -16.08 -2.10 -12.93
C THR A 228 -16.01 -1.76 -14.42
N ILE A 229 -17.08 -1.23 -15.00
CA ILE A 229 -17.12 -0.83 -16.40
C ILE A 229 -16.08 0.26 -16.64
N ALA A 230 -16.06 1.31 -15.81
CA ALA A 230 -15.07 2.37 -15.92
C ALA A 230 -13.63 1.83 -15.82
N ALA A 231 -13.38 0.92 -14.86
CA ALA A 231 -12.09 0.28 -14.68
C ALA A 231 -11.64 -0.48 -15.94
N LEU A 232 -12.51 -1.36 -16.45
CA LEU A 232 -12.22 -2.17 -17.64
C LEU A 232 -12.06 -1.28 -18.88
N SER A 233 -12.89 -0.25 -19.05
CA SER A 233 -12.77 0.71 -20.14
C SER A 233 -11.40 1.39 -20.15
N ILE A 234 -10.93 1.92 -19.02
CA ILE A 234 -9.61 2.56 -18.94
C ILE A 234 -8.48 1.54 -19.20
N TYR A 235 -8.60 0.32 -18.67
CA TYR A 235 -7.64 -0.74 -18.96
C TYR A 235 -7.58 -1.07 -20.46
N PHE A 236 -8.73 -1.23 -21.13
CA PHE A 236 -8.77 -1.54 -22.56
C PHE A 236 -8.31 -0.36 -23.43
N LEU A 237 -8.63 0.87 -23.05
CA LEU A 237 -8.17 2.07 -23.77
C LEU A 237 -6.66 2.24 -23.68
N THR A 238 -6.08 2.13 -22.48
CA THR A 238 -4.62 2.19 -22.30
C THR A 238 -3.91 1.01 -22.98
N ALA A 239 -4.49 -0.20 -22.98
CA ALA A 239 -3.97 -1.36 -23.70
C ALA A 239 -4.05 -1.20 -25.22
N ARG A 240 -5.14 -0.62 -25.75
CA ARG A 240 -5.28 -0.32 -27.18
C ARG A 240 -4.23 0.71 -27.61
N HIS A 241 -4.08 1.77 -26.83
CA HIS A 241 -3.08 2.80 -27.08
C HIS A 241 -1.66 2.23 -27.09
N ALA A 242 -1.30 1.43 -26.09
CA ALA A 242 0.02 0.80 -26.03
C ALA A 242 0.30 -0.16 -27.21
N ARG A 243 -0.74 -0.83 -27.75
CA ARG A 243 -0.61 -1.65 -28.96
C ARG A 243 -0.43 -0.82 -30.23
N THR A 244 -1.12 0.31 -30.35
CA THR A 244 -1.01 1.17 -31.55
C THR A 244 0.37 1.78 -31.74
N VAL A 245 1.13 1.95 -30.66
CA VAL A 245 2.50 2.47 -30.70
C VAL A 245 3.57 1.38 -30.78
N GLY A 246 3.17 0.11 -31.00
CA GLY A 246 4.07 -0.96 -31.43
C GLY A 246 4.67 -1.84 -30.33
N ALA A 247 4.20 -1.76 -29.09
CA ALA A 247 4.73 -2.59 -28.01
C ALA A 247 3.95 -3.92 -27.85
N ASP A 248 4.66 -5.04 -27.83
CA ASP A 248 4.06 -6.36 -27.60
C ASP A 248 3.52 -6.51 -26.17
N SER A 249 2.30 -7.02 -26.06
CA SER A 249 1.64 -7.19 -24.77
C SER A 249 2.30 -8.29 -23.93
N GLN A 250 2.86 -7.91 -22.78
CA GLN A 250 3.43 -8.83 -21.79
C GLN A 250 2.46 -9.18 -20.65
N ASN A 251 1.18 -8.78 -20.74
CA ASN A 251 0.23 -8.91 -19.63
C ASN A 251 -0.01 -10.37 -19.20
N VAL A 252 -0.02 -11.31 -20.15
CA VAL A 252 -0.14 -12.75 -19.84
C VAL A 252 1.11 -13.25 -19.10
N ALA A 253 2.31 -12.84 -19.53
CA ALA A 253 3.55 -13.22 -18.87
C ALA A 253 3.57 -12.78 -17.40
N HIS A 254 3.04 -11.59 -17.08
CA HIS A 254 2.93 -11.11 -15.69
C HIS A 254 2.05 -11.97 -14.76
N ILE A 255 1.28 -12.93 -15.28
CA ILE A 255 0.45 -13.85 -14.48
C ILE A 255 0.85 -15.32 -14.63
N THR A 256 1.60 -15.69 -15.68
CA THR A 256 1.99 -17.09 -15.95
C THR A 256 3.49 -17.36 -15.89
N ALA A 257 4.35 -16.33 -15.88
CA ALA A 257 5.80 -16.52 -15.99
C ALA A 257 6.41 -17.32 -14.83
N VAL A 258 5.79 -17.32 -13.64
CA VAL A 258 6.25 -18.18 -12.53
C VAL A 258 6.25 -19.66 -12.90
N PHE A 259 5.32 -20.14 -13.74
CA PHE A 259 5.25 -21.55 -14.13
C PHE A 259 6.38 -21.92 -15.07
N ALA A 260 6.63 -21.10 -16.09
CA ALA A 260 7.75 -21.28 -17.02
C ALA A 260 9.10 -21.20 -16.30
N TRP A 261 9.24 -20.23 -15.39
CA TRP A 261 10.43 -20.09 -14.55
C TRP A 261 10.61 -21.31 -13.63
N THR A 262 9.55 -21.78 -12.97
CA THR A 262 9.59 -22.94 -12.05
C THR A 262 10.04 -24.20 -12.79
N ALA A 263 9.48 -24.46 -13.98
CA ALA A 263 9.88 -25.59 -14.82
C ALA A 263 11.36 -25.49 -15.21
N THR A 264 11.79 -24.34 -15.73
CA THR A 264 13.18 -24.11 -16.17
C THR A 264 14.16 -24.22 -15.02
N ASN A 265 13.85 -23.59 -13.88
CA ASN A 265 14.71 -23.60 -12.70
C ASN A 265 14.78 -24.98 -12.06
N THR A 266 13.70 -25.77 -12.10
CA THR A 266 13.71 -27.15 -11.58
C THR A 266 14.60 -28.06 -12.42
N ILE A 267 14.58 -27.91 -13.74
CA ILE A 267 15.48 -28.66 -14.63
C ILE A 267 16.95 -28.27 -14.38
N LYS A 268 17.23 -26.97 -14.24
CA LYS A 268 18.60 -26.46 -14.09
C LYS A 268 19.21 -26.68 -12.70
N ASN A 269 18.42 -26.42 -11.65
CA ASN A 269 18.90 -26.29 -10.28
C ASN A 269 18.29 -27.31 -9.31
N GLY A 270 17.36 -28.15 -9.76
CA GLY A 270 16.65 -29.12 -8.94
C GLY A 270 15.46 -28.54 -8.18
N ILE A 271 14.51 -29.41 -7.81
CA ILE A 271 13.22 -29.03 -7.21
C ILE A 271 13.38 -28.29 -5.87
N PHE A 272 14.33 -28.71 -5.03
CA PHE A 272 14.54 -28.13 -3.71
C PHE A 272 14.98 -26.66 -3.79
N ASN A 273 15.93 -26.34 -4.67
CA ASN A 273 16.38 -24.97 -4.89
C ASN A 273 15.29 -24.09 -5.49
N THR A 274 14.45 -24.63 -6.39
CA THR A 274 13.28 -23.92 -6.91
C THR A 274 12.29 -23.58 -5.79
N ILE A 275 11.99 -24.52 -4.89
CA ILE A 275 11.09 -24.29 -3.75
C ILE A 275 11.65 -23.18 -2.85
N ILE A 276 12.94 -23.22 -2.51
CA ILE A 276 13.57 -22.19 -1.68
C ILE A 276 13.46 -20.81 -2.34
N ALA A 277 13.76 -20.71 -3.64
CA ALA A 277 13.69 -19.45 -4.37
C ALA A 277 12.24 -18.91 -4.47
N LEU A 278 11.26 -19.79 -4.68
CA LEU A 278 9.85 -19.41 -4.68
C LEU A 278 9.38 -18.94 -3.28
N LEU A 279 9.85 -19.59 -2.21
CA LEU A 279 9.59 -19.17 -0.83
C LEU A 279 10.22 -17.81 -0.53
N ASP A 280 11.46 -17.55 -0.96
CA ASP A 280 12.11 -16.24 -0.80
C ASP A 280 11.33 -15.14 -1.54
N GLN A 281 10.93 -15.37 -2.79
CA GLN A 281 10.14 -14.42 -3.56
C GLN A 281 8.77 -14.15 -2.92
N THR A 282 8.08 -15.21 -2.48
CA THR A 282 6.79 -15.11 -1.78
C THR A 282 6.95 -14.30 -0.50
N PHE A 283 7.95 -14.63 0.29
CA PHE A 283 8.24 -13.94 1.54
C PHE A 283 8.52 -12.45 1.30
N ARG A 284 9.34 -12.10 0.31
CA ARG A 284 9.61 -10.70 -0.07
C ARG A 284 8.36 -9.94 -0.50
N ALA A 285 7.43 -10.58 -1.20
CA ALA A 285 6.18 -9.95 -1.64
C ALA A 285 5.22 -9.69 -0.47
N PHE A 286 5.18 -10.57 0.53
CA PHE A 286 4.32 -10.41 1.72
C PHE A 286 4.98 -9.64 2.87
N LEU A 287 6.31 -9.50 2.88
CA LEU A 287 7.06 -8.81 3.92
C LEU A 287 6.52 -7.41 4.28
N PRO A 288 6.15 -6.54 3.31
CA PRO A 288 5.58 -5.23 3.64
C PRO A 288 4.28 -5.28 4.46
N VAL A 289 3.49 -6.33 4.29
CA VAL A 289 2.20 -6.51 4.99
C VAL A 289 2.27 -7.50 6.14
N LEU A 290 3.46 -7.95 6.51
CA LEU A 290 3.64 -8.92 7.58
C LEU A 290 3.07 -8.44 8.91
N VAL A 291 3.39 -7.20 9.32
CA VAL A 291 2.86 -6.61 10.56
C VAL A 291 1.32 -6.61 10.58
N PRO A 292 0.61 -5.98 9.63
CA PRO A 292 -0.84 -5.94 9.70
C PRO A 292 -1.49 -7.33 9.57
N VAL A 293 -0.90 -8.25 8.80
CA VAL A 293 -1.36 -9.65 8.73
C VAL A 293 -1.27 -10.31 10.11
N LEU A 294 -0.12 -10.23 10.78
CA LEU A 294 0.08 -10.86 12.08
C LEU A 294 -0.84 -10.26 13.15
N VAL A 295 -1.05 -8.93 13.12
CA VAL A 295 -2.01 -8.27 14.02
C VAL A 295 -3.42 -8.79 13.79
N ALA A 296 -3.87 -8.87 12.55
CA ALA A 296 -5.20 -9.37 12.23
C ALA A 296 -5.37 -10.84 12.64
N LEU A 297 -4.36 -11.69 12.40
CA LEU A 297 -4.38 -13.08 12.84
C LEU A 297 -4.49 -13.20 14.36
N ILE A 298 -3.67 -12.49 15.13
CA ILE A 298 -3.75 -12.51 16.60
C ILE A 298 -5.15 -12.10 17.09
N VAL A 299 -5.71 -11.04 16.49
CA VAL A 299 -7.04 -10.56 16.83
C VAL A 299 -8.10 -11.61 16.52
N MET A 300 -8.05 -12.21 15.33
CA MET A 300 -8.98 -13.25 14.91
C MET A 300 -8.88 -14.48 15.83
N THR A 301 -7.66 -14.96 16.11
CA THR A 301 -7.42 -16.10 17.01
C THR A 301 -7.93 -15.83 18.42
N LYS A 302 -7.66 -14.64 18.98
CA LYS A 302 -8.19 -14.26 20.31
C LYS A 302 -9.71 -14.25 20.33
N ASN A 303 -10.34 -13.73 19.29
CA ASN A 303 -11.81 -13.71 19.20
C ASN A 303 -12.40 -15.12 19.13
N ILE A 304 -11.77 -16.02 18.37
CA ILE A 304 -12.17 -17.44 18.29
C ILE A 304 -12.03 -18.11 19.65
N LEU A 305 -10.86 -17.97 20.29
CA LEU A 305 -10.56 -18.63 21.56
C LEU A 305 -11.44 -18.15 22.71
N ASN A 306 -11.68 -16.85 22.81
CA ASN A 306 -12.48 -16.28 23.90
C ASN A 306 -13.98 -16.50 23.70
N LYS A 307 -14.43 -17.08 22.56
CA LYS A 307 -15.84 -17.13 22.11
C LYS A 307 -16.57 -15.77 22.20
N SER A 308 -15.79 -14.70 22.35
CA SER A 308 -16.28 -13.40 22.74
C SER A 308 -16.44 -12.59 21.48
N VAL A 309 -17.68 -12.54 21.01
CA VAL A 309 -18.19 -11.62 19.99
C VAL A 309 -17.82 -12.04 18.55
N GLY A 310 -18.84 -12.24 17.71
CA GLY A 310 -18.67 -12.37 16.26
C GLY A 310 -18.11 -11.07 15.64
N ILE A 311 -17.27 -11.18 14.63
CA ILE A 311 -16.87 -10.01 13.82
C ILE A 311 -18.17 -9.43 13.23
N LYS A 312 -18.42 -8.12 13.39
CA LYS A 312 -19.69 -7.51 12.96
C LYS A 312 -19.82 -7.52 11.44
N HIS A 313 -18.71 -7.36 10.74
CA HIS A 313 -18.63 -7.25 9.28
C HIS A 313 -17.55 -8.18 8.69
N PRO A 314 -17.68 -9.51 8.82
CA PRO A 314 -16.68 -10.47 8.33
C PRO A 314 -16.46 -10.35 6.81
N GLU A 315 -17.49 -9.98 6.06
CA GLU A 315 -17.44 -9.74 4.62
C GLU A 315 -16.46 -8.61 4.25
N GLN A 316 -16.39 -7.55 5.06
CA GLN A 316 -15.51 -6.42 4.80
C GLN A 316 -14.05 -6.84 4.97
N HIS A 317 -13.77 -7.60 6.02
CA HIS A 317 -12.43 -8.15 6.23
C HIS A 317 -12.06 -9.13 5.12
N PHE A 318 -12.97 -10.03 4.74
CA PHE A 318 -12.70 -11.00 3.68
C PHE A 318 -12.41 -10.31 2.35
N ALA A 319 -13.23 -9.33 1.95
CA ALA A 319 -13.02 -8.55 0.73
C ALA A 319 -11.66 -7.84 0.73
N LEU A 320 -11.29 -7.19 1.85
CA LEU A 320 -10.01 -6.49 1.98
C LEU A 320 -8.82 -7.45 1.95
N TRP A 321 -8.88 -8.55 2.69
CA TRP A 321 -7.82 -9.56 2.71
C TRP A 321 -7.67 -10.27 1.37
N LEU A 322 -8.76 -10.50 0.63
CA LEU A 322 -8.68 -10.98 -0.74
C LEU A 322 -7.91 -9.98 -1.60
N THR A 323 -8.20 -8.68 -1.52
CA THR A 323 -7.40 -7.67 -2.25
C THR A 323 -5.94 -7.68 -1.81
N VAL A 324 -5.65 -7.85 -0.52
CA VAL A 324 -4.26 -7.98 -0.03
C VAL A 324 -3.55 -9.15 -0.70
N VAL A 325 -4.17 -10.33 -0.69
CA VAL A 325 -3.61 -11.55 -1.28
C VAL A 325 -3.41 -11.37 -2.77
N MET A 326 -4.40 -10.86 -3.51
CA MET A 326 -4.30 -10.69 -4.95
C MET A 326 -3.20 -9.70 -5.36
N MET A 327 -3.08 -8.57 -4.66
CA MET A 327 -2.03 -7.58 -4.95
C MET A 327 -0.63 -8.12 -4.60
N SER A 328 -0.48 -8.86 -3.50
CA SER A 328 0.79 -9.49 -3.13
C SER A 328 1.12 -10.71 -4.00
N ALA A 329 0.13 -11.39 -4.55
CA ALA A 329 0.33 -12.54 -5.44
C ALA A 329 0.86 -12.13 -6.82
N GLN A 330 0.50 -10.96 -7.33
CA GLN A 330 0.96 -10.50 -8.64
C GLN A 330 2.48 -10.55 -8.84
N PRO A 331 3.33 -9.98 -7.95
CA PRO A 331 4.78 -10.07 -8.11
C PRO A 331 5.31 -11.51 -8.00
N ILE A 332 4.58 -12.43 -7.37
CA ILE A 332 4.94 -13.85 -7.28
C ILE A 332 4.64 -14.53 -8.62
N LEU A 333 3.42 -14.33 -9.15
CA LEU A 333 2.95 -14.91 -10.41
C LEU A 333 3.74 -14.43 -11.63
N ALA A 334 4.23 -13.19 -11.60
CA ALA A 334 5.13 -12.67 -12.63
C ALA A 334 6.52 -13.34 -12.63
N GLY A 335 6.88 -14.10 -11.58
CA GLY A 335 8.16 -14.78 -11.48
C GLY A 335 9.36 -13.85 -11.21
N PRO A 336 10.52 -14.40 -10.80
CA PRO A 336 11.69 -13.61 -10.44
C PRO A 336 12.28 -12.80 -11.59
N GLU A 337 12.16 -13.29 -12.83
CA GLU A 337 12.74 -12.62 -14.00
C GLU A 337 12.03 -11.31 -14.34
N ILE A 338 10.71 -11.26 -14.21
CA ILE A 338 9.93 -10.06 -14.52
C ILE A 338 9.83 -9.13 -13.30
N THR A 339 9.65 -9.71 -12.11
CA THR A 339 9.51 -8.93 -10.87
C THR A 339 10.85 -8.39 -10.39
N GLU A 340 11.94 -9.11 -10.67
CA GLU A 340 13.30 -8.80 -10.21
C GLU A 340 13.33 -8.43 -8.72
N LYS A 341 13.99 -7.32 -8.38
CA LYS A 341 14.10 -6.78 -7.02
C LYS A 341 12.88 -5.97 -6.59
N SER A 342 11.86 -5.83 -7.44
CA SER A 342 10.69 -5.00 -7.17
C SER A 342 9.62 -5.69 -6.32
N GLY A 343 9.73 -7.00 -6.04
CA GLY A 343 8.67 -7.78 -5.37
C GLY A 343 8.14 -7.15 -4.09
N SER A 344 9.03 -6.72 -3.18
CA SER A 344 8.64 -6.06 -1.93
C SER A 344 7.99 -4.69 -2.15
N ARG A 345 8.47 -3.91 -3.13
CA ARG A 345 7.83 -2.64 -3.49
C ARG A 345 6.42 -2.88 -4.03
N LEU A 346 6.25 -3.83 -4.93
CA LEU A 346 4.95 -4.19 -5.51
C LEU A 346 3.98 -4.71 -4.45
N GLY A 347 4.45 -5.62 -3.60
CA GLY A 347 3.68 -6.14 -2.47
C GLY A 347 3.31 -5.07 -1.46
N SER A 348 4.09 -3.99 -1.30
CA SER A 348 3.76 -2.92 -0.36
C SER A 348 2.42 -2.26 -0.62
N PHE A 349 1.95 -2.24 -1.86
CA PHE A 349 0.66 -1.66 -2.22
C PHE A 349 -0.52 -2.35 -1.52
N SER A 350 -0.38 -3.63 -1.15
CA SER A 350 -1.39 -4.35 -0.38
C SER A 350 -1.49 -3.88 1.09
N LEU A 351 -0.57 -3.05 1.56
CA LEU A 351 -0.64 -2.42 2.89
C LEU A 351 -1.88 -1.54 3.04
N VAL A 352 -2.34 -0.91 1.96
CA VAL A 352 -3.54 -0.07 1.98
C VAL A 352 -4.79 -0.84 2.44
N PRO A 353 -5.25 -1.90 1.73
CA PRO A 353 -6.39 -2.68 2.20
C PRO A 353 -6.15 -3.33 3.56
N ALA A 354 -4.90 -3.72 3.88
CA ALA A 354 -4.55 -4.27 5.18
C ALA A 354 -4.79 -3.28 6.33
N ILE A 355 -4.35 -2.02 6.18
CA ILE A 355 -4.59 -0.97 7.19
C ILE A 355 -6.08 -0.64 7.30
N VAL A 356 -6.82 -0.56 6.18
CA VAL A 356 -8.28 -0.37 6.22
C VAL A 356 -8.95 -1.49 7.01
N SER A 357 -8.54 -2.74 6.80
CA SER A 357 -9.07 -3.90 7.54
C SER A 357 -8.79 -3.79 9.03
N LEU A 358 -7.58 -3.35 9.43
CA LEU A 358 -7.26 -3.08 10.83
C LEU A 358 -8.09 -1.94 11.43
N CYS A 359 -8.37 -0.88 10.66
CA CYS A 359 -9.23 0.22 11.12
C CYS A 359 -10.65 -0.27 11.42
N ILE A 360 -11.20 -1.14 10.56
CA ILE A 360 -12.52 -1.76 10.80
C ILE A 360 -12.48 -2.61 12.07
N LEU A 361 -11.43 -3.42 12.28
CA LEU A 361 -11.28 -4.21 13.51
C LEU A 361 -11.28 -3.31 14.75
N VAL A 362 -10.50 -2.23 14.73
CA VAL A 362 -10.43 -1.27 15.84
C VAL A 362 -11.80 -0.64 16.12
N ARG A 363 -12.52 -0.22 15.07
CA ARG A 363 -13.86 0.39 15.18
C ARG A 363 -14.90 -0.60 15.73
N ASP A 364 -14.99 -1.79 15.15
CA ASP A 364 -16.11 -2.72 15.38
C ASP A 364 -16.03 -3.40 16.74
N LYS A 365 -14.81 -3.74 17.15
CA LYS A 365 -14.57 -4.56 18.33
C LYS A 365 -14.23 -3.78 19.57
N ASN A 366 -14.06 -2.46 19.44
CA ASN A 366 -13.47 -1.71 20.53
C ASN A 366 -12.15 -2.39 20.97
N LEU A 367 -11.41 -3.00 20.01
CA LEU A 367 -10.21 -3.79 20.26
C LEU A 367 -9.14 -2.98 21.00
N LEU A 368 -9.17 -1.67 20.78
CA LEU A 368 -8.36 -0.69 21.50
C LEU A 368 -9.13 0.10 22.57
N HIS A 369 -10.43 -0.07 22.68
CA HIS A 369 -11.26 0.55 23.71
C HIS A 369 -11.03 -0.22 25.03
N GLY A 370 -10.02 0.22 25.77
CA GLY A 370 -9.46 -0.50 26.92
C GLY A 370 -8.00 -0.90 26.72
N PHE A 371 -7.45 -0.74 25.51
CA PHE A 371 -6.02 -0.78 25.26
C PHE A 371 -5.39 0.46 25.91
N VAL A 372 -4.94 0.27 27.13
CA VAL A 372 -4.17 1.26 27.86
C VAL A 372 -2.74 1.18 27.37
N MET A 373 -2.40 2.06 26.43
CA MET A 373 -1.01 2.24 26.03
C MET A 373 -0.29 3.06 27.10
N THR A 374 0.60 2.38 27.82
CA THR A 374 1.51 3.06 28.76
C THR A 374 2.54 3.88 27.98
N THR A 375 3.16 4.89 28.61
CA THR A 375 4.26 5.64 28.00
C THR A 375 5.36 4.73 27.47
N SER A 376 5.72 3.67 28.21
CA SER A 376 6.72 2.69 27.78
C SER A 376 6.30 1.97 26.50
N MET A 377 5.04 1.55 26.38
CA MET A 377 4.53 0.93 25.15
C MET A 377 4.56 1.89 23.96
N MET A 378 4.23 3.17 24.17
CA MET A 378 4.36 4.20 23.12
C MET A 378 5.81 4.31 22.65
N VAL A 379 6.76 4.39 23.58
CA VAL A 379 8.19 4.44 23.24
C VAL A 379 8.60 3.21 22.44
N TYR A 380 8.21 2.00 22.87
CA TYR A 380 8.50 0.77 22.12
C TYR A 380 7.81 0.74 20.75
N SER A 381 6.60 1.27 20.61
CA SER A 381 5.93 1.43 19.31
C SER A 381 6.68 2.40 18.41
N CYS A 382 7.18 3.52 18.93
CA CYS A 382 8.02 4.44 18.17
C CYS A 382 9.30 3.77 17.70
N ILE A 383 9.99 3.03 18.59
CA ILE A 383 11.20 2.27 18.24
C ILE A 383 10.88 1.24 17.15
N ALA A 384 9.80 0.47 17.29
CA ALA A 384 9.39 -0.52 16.30
C ALA A 384 9.06 0.13 14.96
N LEU A 385 8.32 1.24 14.94
CA LEU A 385 8.04 2.02 13.72
C LEU A 385 9.33 2.50 13.05
N CYS A 386 10.28 3.02 13.84
CA CYS A 386 11.57 3.47 13.33
C CYS A 386 12.37 2.32 12.72
N LEU A 387 12.47 1.18 13.42
CA LEU A 387 13.15 -0.04 12.94
C LEU A 387 12.50 -0.60 11.68
N TYR A 388 11.16 -0.61 11.61
CA TYR A 388 10.40 -1.03 10.43
C TYR A 388 10.72 -0.14 9.21
N SER A 389 11.01 1.14 9.44
CA SER A 389 11.33 2.15 8.43
C SER A 389 12.77 2.15 7.93
N ILE A 390 13.63 1.34 8.53
CA ILE A 390 15.02 1.28 8.12
C ILE A 390 15.14 0.35 6.91
N HIS A 391 15.89 0.77 5.89
CA HIS A 391 16.13 0.00 4.67
C HIS A 391 17.58 0.13 4.24
N HIS A 392 18.23 -1.00 3.97
CA HIS A 392 19.65 -1.07 3.58
C HIS A 392 20.09 -0.27 2.33
N MET A 393 19.13 0.31 1.61
CA MET A 393 19.38 1.12 0.41
C MET A 393 18.79 2.52 0.59
N TYR A 394 17.59 2.64 1.17
CA TYR A 394 16.89 3.92 1.19
C TYR A 394 17.28 4.79 2.37
N THR A 395 17.80 4.22 3.46
CA THR A 395 18.15 4.98 4.66
C THR A 395 19.65 5.25 4.76
N SER A 396 20.01 6.43 5.24
CA SER A 396 21.39 6.82 5.53
C SER A 396 21.92 6.07 6.76
N ILE A 397 21.04 5.83 7.72
CA ILE A 397 21.27 5.00 8.91
C ILE A 397 20.59 3.64 8.75
N GLY A 398 21.27 2.54 9.04
CA GLY A 398 20.67 1.22 8.93
C GLY A 398 21.65 0.09 8.62
N PRO A 399 21.13 -1.13 8.42
CA PRO A 399 21.93 -2.30 8.07
C PRO A 399 22.50 -2.14 6.67
N GLY A 400 23.73 -2.60 6.46
CA GLY A 400 24.36 -2.60 5.13
C GLY A 400 23.84 -3.68 4.17
N THR A 401 22.95 -4.57 4.64
CA THR A 401 22.51 -5.75 3.88
C THR A 401 20.99 -5.95 3.93
N ALA A 402 20.45 -6.65 2.93
CA ALA A 402 19.03 -7.01 2.87
C ALA A 402 18.60 -7.90 4.05
N GLN A 403 19.49 -8.80 4.50
CA GLN A 403 19.26 -9.67 5.66
C GLN A 403 19.17 -8.85 6.96
N GLY A 404 20.03 -7.85 7.14
CA GLY A 404 19.94 -6.97 8.30
C GLY A 404 18.65 -6.15 8.29
N MET A 405 18.21 -5.66 7.12
CA MET A 405 16.92 -4.99 6.98
C MET A 405 15.76 -5.92 7.38
N LEU A 406 15.80 -7.16 6.90
CA LEU A 406 14.80 -8.15 7.25
C LEU A 406 14.75 -8.40 8.76
N ALA A 407 15.91 -8.55 9.41
CA ALA A 407 15.98 -8.71 10.86
C ALA A 407 15.36 -7.50 11.60
N CYS A 408 15.60 -6.26 11.13
CA CYS A 408 14.96 -5.07 11.69
C CYS A 408 13.43 -5.11 11.55
N GLN A 409 12.91 -5.49 10.38
CA GLN A 409 11.46 -5.57 10.13
C GLN A 409 10.78 -6.68 10.93
N LEU A 410 11.43 -7.84 11.07
CA LEU A 410 10.96 -8.93 11.92
C LEU A 410 10.98 -8.53 13.40
N GLY A 411 12.07 -7.92 13.86
CA GLY A 411 12.18 -7.40 15.23
C GLY A 411 11.09 -6.36 15.53
N ALA A 412 10.88 -5.40 14.63
CA ALA A 412 9.78 -4.43 14.74
C ALA A 412 8.41 -5.13 14.80
N SER A 413 8.18 -6.14 13.96
CA SER A 413 6.94 -6.93 13.96
C SER A 413 6.73 -7.61 15.30
N LEU A 414 7.75 -8.27 15.86
CA LEU A 414 7.69 -8.92 17.17
C LEU A 414 7.38 -7.92 18.29
N ILE A 415 7.98 -6.72 18.27
CA ILE A 415 7.68 -5.66 19.23
C ILE A 415 6.22 -5.22 19.12
N PHE A 416 5.69 -5.00 17.90
CA PHE A 416 4.27 -4.68 17.71
C PHE A 416 3.37 -5.78 18.24
N LEU A 417 3.67 -7.04 17.95
CA LEU A 417 2.88 -8.16 18.45
C LEU A 417 2.91 -8.23 19.96
N PHE A 418 4.06 -8.03 20.60
CA PHE A 418 4.17 -7.98 22.05
C PHE A 418 3.33 -6.85 22.65
N ILE A 419 3.44 -5.64 22.09
CA ILE A 419 2.69 -4.46 22.54
C ILE A 419 1.18 -4.69 22.40
N ILE A 420 0.75 -5.22 21.27
CA ILE A 420 -0.67 -5.54 21.01
C ILE A 420 -1.12 -6.62 21.98
N PHE A 421 -0.38 -7.73 22.08
CA PHE A 421 -0.75 -8.85 22.93
C PHE A 421 -0.89 -8.46 24.40
N TYR A 422 0.12 -7.79 24.95
CA TYR A 422 0.18 -7.38 26.35
C TYR A 422 -0.76 -6.20 26.64
N GLY A 423 -0.84 -5.24 25.72
CA GLY A 423 -1.73 -4.09 25.85
C GLY A 423 -3.21 -4.46 25.78
N SER A 424 -3.56 -5.60 25.15
CA SER A 424 -4.92 -6.15 25.16
C SER A 424 -5.32 -6.85 26.47
N ILE A 425 -4.41 -7.09 27.42
CA ILE A 425 -4.75 -7.77 28.69
C ILE A 425 -5.64 -6.81 29.52
N PRO A 426 -6.86 -7.22 29.93
CA PRO A 426 -7.75 -6.36 30.73
C PRO A 426 -7.07 -5.88 32.00
N VAL A 427 -7.24 -4.59 32.35
CA VAL A 427 -6.60 -3.98 33.52
C VAL A 427 -6.94 -4.73 34.82
N LYS A 428 -8.14 -5.31 34.93
CA LYS A 428 -8.55 -6.13 36.09
C LYS A 428 -7.68 -7.36 36.34
N ASN A 429 -6.97 -7.85 35.32
CA ASN A 429 -6.12 -9.04 35.39
C ASN A 429 -4.62 -8.73 35.41
N ARG A 430 -4.22 -7.45 35.48
CA ARG A 430 -2.81 -7.03 35.60
C ARG A 430 -2.49 -6.80 37.09
N ARG A 431 -2.37 -7.88 37.86
CA ARG A 431 -1.81 -7.83 39.22
C ARG A 431 -0.39 -8.34 39.21
#